data_AF-A0A923NWC6-F1
#
_entry.id   AF-A0A923NWC6-F1
#
_cell.length_a   1.000
_cell.length_b   1.000
_cell.length_c   1.000
_cell.angle_alpha   90.00
_cell.angle_beta   90.00
_cell.angle_gamma   90.00
#
_symmetry.space_group_name_H-M   'P 1'
#
loop_
_entity.id
_entity.type
_entity.pdbx_description
1 polymer ?
#
loop_
_entity_poly.entity_id
_entity_poly.type
_entity_poly.pdbx_seq_one_letter_code
_entity_poly.pdbx_strand_id
1 'polypeptide(L)' 'MTKDHFLYLIEIQKPLEFSYNGKIYNMTYDKKENGELVIVFGKLYEGKRYDSVGQLLNTAKIENHFFKDMLDII' A
#
# COMPACT_ATOMS: atom_id res chain seq x y z
N MET A 1 -5.03 -11.30 -3.19
CA MET A 1 -4.15 -11.06 -2.02
C MET A 1 -5.01 -10.73 -0.80
N THR A 2 -4.75 -11.29 0.39
CA THR A 2 -5.55 -11.00 1.60
C THR A 2 -5.10 -9.72 2.31
N LYS A 3 -5.98 -9.13 3.13
CA LYS A 3 -5.64 -7.98 3.99
C LYS A 3 -4.46 -8.32 4.91
N ASP A 4 -4.47 -9.49 5.53
CA ASP A 4 -3.39 -9.91 6.44
C ASP A 4 -2.06 -10.08 5.70
N HIS A 5 -2.08 -10.60 4.47
CA HIS A 5 -0.88 -10.66 3.63
C HIS A 5 -0.37 -9.28 3.27
N PHE A 6 -1.26 -8.34 2.93
CA PHE A 6 -0.88 -6.96 2.64
C PHE A 6 -0.28 -6.26 3.86
N LEU A 7 -0.87 -6.44 5.04
CA LEU A 7 -0.35 -5.92 6.31
C LEU A 7 1.02 -6.53 6.63
N TYR A 8 1.17 -7.85 6.45
CA TYR A 8 2.45 -8.51 6.62
C TYR A 8 3.54 -7.95 5.71
N LEU A 9 3.24 -7.70 4.43
CA LEU A 9 4.17 -7.06 3.49
C LEU A 9 4.60 -5.66 3.97
N ILE A 10 3.68 -4.90 4.57
CA ILE A 10 3.99 -3.62 5.19
C ILE A 10 4.91 -3.77 6.40
N GLU A 11 4.63 -4.72 7.29
CA GLU A 11 5.46 -4.98 8.47
C GLU A 11 6.91 -5.34 8.10
N ILE A 12 7.08 -6.20 7.09
CA ILE A 12 8.41 -6.61 6.63
C ILE A 12 9.03 -5.64 5.62
N GLN A 13 8.38 -4.50 5.36
CA GLN A 13 8.83 -3.45 4.43
C GLN A 13 9.15 -3.99 3.03
N LYS A 14 8.36 -4.96 2.56
CA LYS A 14 8.57 -5.58 1.25
C LYS A 14 7.85 -4.76 0.17
N PRO A 15 8.58 -4.22 -0.82
CA PRO A 15 7.95 -3.52 -1.93
C PRO A 15 6.98 -4.43 -2.67
N LEU A 16 5.88 -3.84 -3.14
CA LEU A 16 4.84 -4.54 -3.87
C LEU A 16 4.43 -3.73 -5.08
N GLU A 17 4.26 -4.37 -6.22
CA GLU A 17 3.63 -3.80 -7.41
C GLU A 17 2.49 -4.73 -7.84
N PHE A 18 1.35 -4.17 -8.20
CA PHE A 18 0.18 -4.94 -8.61
C PHE A 18 -0.72 -4.14 -9.55
N SER A 19 -1.50 -4.84 -10.37
CA SER A 19 -2.51 -4.23 -11.23
C SER A 19 -3.87 -4.22 -10.52
N TYR A 20 -4.56 -3.09 -10.57
CA TYR A 20 -5.92 -2.94 -10.07
C TYR A 20 -6.73 -2.03 -11.02
N ASN A 21 -7.85 -2.54 -11.51
CA ASN A 21 -8.74 -1.84 -12.45
C ASN A 21 -7.99 -1.26 -13.68
N GLY A 22 -7.13 -2.09 -14.30
CA GLY A 22 -6.34 -1.71 -15.48
C GLY A 22 -5.21 -0.70 -15.21
N LYS A 23 -4.91 -0.38 -13.96
CA LYS A 23 -3.85 0.57 -13.55
C LYS A 23 -2.84 -0.14 -12.67
N ILE A 24 -1.57 0.20 -12.81
CA ILE A 24 -0.50 -0.33 -11.97
C ILE A 24 -0.41 0.52 -10.70
N TYR A 25 -0.40 -0.15 -9.56
CA TYR A 25 -0.17 0.42 -8.24
C TYR A 25 1.13 -0.12 -7.68
N ASN A 26 1.80 0.68 -6.86
CA ASN A 26 2.97 0.25 -6.13
C ASN A 26 2.93 0.69 -4.67
N MET A 27 3.66 -0.07 -3.86
CA MET A 27 3.95 0.18 -2.48
C MET A 27 5.47 0.10 -2.29
N THR A 28 6.06 1.17 -1.83
CA THR A 28 7.49 1.26 -1.49
C THR A 28 7.66 1.94 -0.14
N TYR A 29 8.90 2.02 0.34
CA TYR A 29 9.22 2.61 1.64
C TYR A 29 10.32 3.64 1.45
N ASP A 30 10.16 4.75 2.14
CA ASP A 30 11.15 5.81 2.22
C ASP A 30 11.54 6.03 3.69
N LYS A 31 12.59 6.81 3.92
CA LYS A 31 12.99 7.24 5.27
C LYS A 31 12.97 8.76 5.34
N LYS A 32 12.39 9.30 6.39
CA LYS A 32 12.55 10.71 6.75
C LYS A 32 13.98 10.98 7.21
N GLU A 33 14.33 12.26 7.29
CA GLU A 33 15.62 12.71 7.82
C GLU A 33 15.88 12.24 9.27
N ASN A 34 14.83 12.07 10.07
CA ASN A 34 14.91 11.54 11.44
C ASN A 34 15.00 9.99 11.51
N GLY A 35 15.05 9.31 10.36
CA GLY A 35 15.12 7.85 10.27
C GLY A 35 13.76 7.14 10.37
N GLU A 36 12.65 7.86 10.57
CA GLU A 36 11.31 7.26 10.57
C GLU A 36 10.95 6.72 9.18
N LEU A 37 10.35 5.54 9.16
CA LEU A 37 9.85 4.91 7.95
C LEU A 37 8.60 5.64 7.44
N VAL A 38 8.54 5.85 6.13
CA VAL A 38 7.37 6.36 5.43
C VAL A 38 6.92 5.34 4.40
N ILE A 39 5.63 5.02 4.42
CA ILE A 39 5.02 4.16 3.41
C ILE A 39 4.68 5.04 2.21
N VAL A 40 5.09 4.63 1.02
CA VAL A 40 4.70 5.29 -0.24
C VAL A 40 3.76 4.36 -0.99
N PHE A 41 2.52 4.80 -1.22
CA PHE A 41 1.49 3.98 -1.85
C PHE A 41 0.64 4.79 -2.82
N GLY A 42 0.37 4.23 -3.99
CA GLY A 42 -0.50 4.84 -5.00
C GLY A 42 -0.36 4.18 -6.35
N LYS A 43 -0.85 4.83 -7.41
CA LYS A 43 -0.53 4.39 -8.76
C LYS A 43 0.96 4.53 -9.01
N LEU A 44 1.48 3.71 -9.92
CA LEU A 44 2.87 3.80 -10.37
C LEU A 44 3.21 5.25 -10.76
N TYR A 45 4.28 5.79 -10.18
CA TYR A 45 4.73 7.19 -10.30
C TYR A 45 3.81 8.28 -9.70
N GLU A 46 2.68 7.94 -9.08
CA GLU A 46 1.76 8.87 -8.39
C GLU A 46 1.62 8.52 -6.88
N GLY A 47 2.65 7.87 -6.30
CA GLY A 47 2.64 7.43 -4.91
C GLY A 47 2.50 8.58 -3.91
N LYS A 48 1.65 8.40 -2.89
CA LYS A 48 1.52 9.32 -1.75
C LYS A 48 2.23 8.75 -0.52
N ARG A 49 2.74 9.64 0.32
CA ARG A 49 3.44 9.31 1.57
C ARG A 49 2.44 9.17 2.72
N TYR A 50 2.67 8.16 3.55
CA TYR A 50 1.91 7.88 4.77
C TYR A 50 2.87 7.55 5.91
N ASP A 51 2.66 8.18 7.05
CA ASP A 51 3.46 8.06 8.28
C ASP A 51 3.13 6.80 9.08
N SER A 52 2.01 6.14 8.79
CA SER A 52 1.63 4.90 9.46
C SER A 52 0.66 4.07 8.61
N VAL A 53 0.58 2.78 8.93
CA VAL A 53 -0.43 1.86 8.37
C VAL A 53 -1.85 2.37 8.64
N GLY A 54 -2.09 2.88 9.85
CA GLY A 54 -3.39 3.44 10.21
C GLY A 54 -3.78 4.64 9.33
N GLN A 55 -2.83 5.55 9.08
CA GLN A 55 -3.05 6.69 8.19
C GLN A 55 -3.27 6.23 6.74
N LEU A 56 -2.51 5.25 6.25
CA LEU A 56 -2.71 4.65 4.94
C LEU A 56 -4.14 4.11 4.79
N LEU A 57 -4.57 3.24 5.71
CA LEU A 57 -5.88 2.60 5.67
C LEU A 57 -7.02 3.63 5.75
N ASN A 58 -6.88 4.67 6.57
CA ASN A 58 -7.89 5.71 6.75
C ASN A 58 -7.94 6.70 5.57
N THR A 59 -6.77 7.14 5.08
CA THR A 59 -6.64 8.23 4.08
C THR A 59 -6.85 7.73 2.67
N ALA A 60 -6.30 6.57 2.33
CA ALA A 60 -6.48 6.02 0.98
C ALA A 60 -7.93 5.57 0.73
N LYS A 61 -8.84 5.76 1.71
CA LYS A 61 -10.21 5.24 1.70
C LYS A 61 -10.20 3.86 1.09
N ILE A 62 -9.31 3.01 1.63
CA ILE A 62 -9.24 1.61 1.24
C ILE A 62 -10.50 0.98 1.83
N GLU A 63 -11.66 1.35 1.26
CA GLU A 63 -12.94 0.76 1.56
C GLU A 63 -12.78 -0.73 1.37
N ASN A 64 -13.49 -1.52 2.16
CA ASN A 64 -13.40 -2.98 2.14
C ASN A 64 -13.42 -3.58 0.71
N HIS A 65 -13.99 -2.88 -0.27
CA HIS A 65 -13.94 -3.20 -1.69
C HIS A 65 -12.53 -3.24 -2.31
N PHE A 66 -11.59 -2.35 -1.99
CA PHE A 66 -10.25 -2.39 -2.59
C PHE A 66 -9.47 -3.66 -2.22
N PHE A 67 -9.62 -4.12 -0.97
CA PHE A 67 -9.05 -5.41 -0.55
C PHE A 67 -9.85 -6.60 -1.09
N LYS A 68 -11.17 -6.47 -1.23
CA LYS A 68 -12.03 -7.50 -1.82
C LYS A 68 -11.74 -7.69 -3.32
N ASP A 69 -11.50 -6.62 -4.05
CA ASP A 69 -11.23 -6.67 -5.49
C ASP A 69 -9.75 -7.03 -5.78
N MET A 70 -8.83 -6.79 -4.83
CA MET A 70 -7.49 -7.40 -4.84
C MET A 70 -7.51 -8.93 -4.60
N LEU A 71 -8.59 -9.49 -4.06
CA LEU A 71 -8.74 -10.94 -3.85
C LEU A 71 -9.16 -11.68 -5.13
N ASP A 72 -9.89 -11.03 -6.04
CA ASP A 72 -10.40 -11.65 -7.28
C ASP A 72 -9.34 -11.81 -8.40
N ILE A 73 -8.08 -11.44 -8.14
CA ILE A 73 -6.96 -11.59 -9.11
C ILE A 73 -6.14 -12.88 -8.86
N ILE A 74 -6.54 -13.73 -7.90
CA ILE A 74 -5.88 -15.04 -7.66
C ILE A 74 -6.79 -16.19 -8.09
#